data_AF-A0A318HU80-F1
#
_entry.id   AF-A0A318HU80-F1
#
_cell.length_a   1.000
_cell.length_b   1.000
_cell.length_c   1.000
_cell.angle_alpha   90.00
_cell.angle_beta   90.00
_cell.angle_gamma   90.00
#
_symmetry.space_group_name_H-M   'P 1'
#
loop_
_entity.id
_entity.type
_entity.pdbx_description
1 polymer ?
#
loop_
_entity_poly.entity_id
_entity_poly.type
_entity_poly.pdbx_seq_one_letter_code
_entity_poly.pdbx_strand_id
1 'polypeptide(L)'
;MKRMIGIFALTLGIGTLFNACDNGRKTSAGSDNKEATMRANGAEPVDSFPWDFPQDFTLKDVEVGQTVLSPAAFYGGALQRGESLSETLLPIYSNTVKAVGKYTLTVEGMHGDIDVPQALVVPFPKDVKAQNGDVLLTWWQSGQGLQRAIVVDDTKQLTPKVCYLDLDYRTDGRGFANNHANEELKPNSFKVLKNGEWTSGASVAVEDNGLWKSAIILNMQGDKLLLTDAGNHITVAEKSKCKLLPIELNYNEGDSVFAKIGHTFQPDCKVVKVDRRVGRIRVEKNAQTYVVSMLDVTKKLDELPKK
;
A
#
# COMPACT_ATOMS: atom_id res chain seq x y z
N MET A 1 -23.71 44.87 -11.56
CA MET A 1 -24.59 44.17 -10.59
C MET A 1 -23.81 43.00 -10.03
N LYS A 2 -23.44 43.08 -8.75
CA LYS A 2 -22.66 42.06 -8.03
C LYS A 2 -23.56 40.88 -7.67
N ARG A 3 -23.12 39.64 -7.89
CA ARG A 3 -23.77 38.44 -7.34
C ARG A 3 -22.85 37.82 -6.31
N MET A 4 -23.39 37.71 -5.09
CA MET A 4 -22.75 37.26 -3.87
C MET A 4 -22.44 35.77 -3.89
N ILE A 5 -21.29 35.43 -3.29
CA ILE A 5 -20.88 34.10 -2.85
C ILE A 5 -21.52 33.86 -1.48
N GLY A 6 -22.26 32.76 -1.33
CA GLY A 6 -22.81 32.30 -0.06
C GLY A 6 -21.89 31.28 0.59
N ILE A 7 -21.36 31.60 1.78
CA ILE A 7 -20.61 30.72 2.66
C ILE A 7 -21.61 30.09 3.64
N PHE A 8 -21.69 28.77 3.68
CA PHE A 8 -22.40 28.04 4.73
C PHE A 8 -21.41 27.68 5.85
N ALA A 9 -21.57 28.32 7.01
CA ALA A 9 -20.90 27.94 8.25
C ALA A 9 -21.79 26.95 9.02
N LEU A 10 -21.26 25.77 9.33
CA LEU A 10 -21.91 24.75 10.16
C LEU A 10 -21.48 24.97 11.61
N THR A 11 -22.39 25.41 12.47
CA THR A 11 -22.17 25.64 13.90
C THR A 11 -22.35 24.35 14.71
N LEU A 12 -21.34 24.03 15.52
CA LEU A 12 -21.35 22.99 16.55
C LEU A 12 -22.23 23.40 17.73
N GLY A 13 -23.24 22.60 18.06
CA GLY A 13 -24.03 22.72 19.29
C GLY A 13 -23.73 21.57 20.25
N ILE A 14 -22.98 21.87 21.32
CA ILE A 14 -22.83 21.02 22.51
C ILE A 14 -23.98 21.36 23.45
N GLY A 15 -24.79 20.35 23.81
CA GLY A 15 -25.87 20.49 24.79
C GLY A 15 -25.82 19.35 25.80
N THR A 16 -25.18 19.58 26.94
CA THR A 16 -25.33 18.76 28.16
C THR A 16 -26.56 19.23 28.93
N LEU A 17 -27.52 18.34 29.17
CA LEU A 17 -28.60 18.56 30.12
C LEU A 17 -28.38 17.66 31.35
N PHE A 18 -27.99 18.30 32.46
CA PHE A 18 -28.20 17.78 33.80
C PHE A 18 -29.68 18.01 34.17
N ASN A 19 -30.37 16.96 34.60
CA ASN A 19 -31.61 17.09 35.37
C ASN A 19 -31.41 16.37 36.71
N ALA A 20 -31.52 17.15 37.78
CA ALA A 20 -31.61 16.69 39.15
C ALA A 20 -33.08 16.53 39.53
N CYS A 21 -33.40 15.53 40.37
CA CYS A 21 -34.51 15.58 41.32
C CYS A 21 -34.33 14.52 42.42
N ASP A 22 -33.92 15.04 43.58
CA ASP A 22 -34.46 14.88 44.94
C ASP A 22 -34.53 13.52 45.70
N ASN A 23 -34.32 13.66 47.01
CA ASN A 23 -34.09 12.70 48.08
C ASN A 23 -35.37 12.09 48.68
N GLY A 24 -35.31 10.83 49.16
CA GLY A 24 -36.36 10.25 50.03
C GLY A 24 -36.14 8.82 50.55
N ARG A 25 -35.51 8.69 51.74
CA ARG A 25 -35.60 7.66 52.82
C ARG A 25 -35.94 6.15 52.54
N LYS A 26 -34.96 5.31 52.94
CA LYS A 26 -34.93 3.94 53.54
C LYS A 26 -36.17 3.01 53.51
N THR A 27 -35.95 1.77 53.02
CA THR A 27 -36.26 0.47 53.66
C THR A 27 -35.42 -0.66 53.05
N SER A 28 -35.09 -1.68 53.86
CA SER A 28 -34.28 -2.86 53.53
C SER A 28 -35.13 -4.03 53.00
N ALA A 29 -34.58 -4.83 52.07
CA ALA A 29 -34.51 -6.31 52.07
C ALA A 29 -34.59 -6.91 50.65
N GLY A 30 -33.65 -7.80 50.32
CA GLY A 30 -33.93 -9.01 49.54
C GLY A 30 -33.56 -9.07 48.06
N SER A 31 -32.56 -9.91 47.76
CA SER A 31 -32.52 -10.90 46.67
C SER A 31 -32.28 -10.46 45.22
N ASP A 32 -31.06 -10.78 44.75
CA ASP A 32 -30.71 -11.47 43.49
C ASP A 32 -31.62 -11.32 42.26
N ASN A 33 -31.13 -10.59 41.27
CA ASN A 33 -30.65 -11.15 40.00
C ASN A 33 -30.21 -10.02 39.06
N LYS A 34 -28.88 -9.84 38.94
CA LYS A 34 -28.29 -9.02 37.87
C LYS A 34 -28.26 -9.86 36.60
N GLU A 35 -29.35 -9.82 35.85
CA GLU A 35 -29.30 -10.15 34.43
C GLU A 35 -28.82 -8.90 33.68
N ALA A 36 -27.50 -8.77 33.57
CA ALA A 36 -26.90 -7.80 32.66
C ALA A 36 -27.18 -8.26 31.24
N THR A 37 -28.24 -7.71 30.64
CA THR A 37 -28.52 -7.88 29.21
C THR A 37 -27.35 -7.28 28.43
N MET A 38 -26.40 -8.14 28.03
CA MET A 38 -25.44 -7.80 27.00
C MET A 38 -26.23 -7.47 25.74
N ARG A 39 -26.20 -6.19 25.33
CA ARG A 39 -26.52 -5.83 23.96
C ARG A 39 -25.43 -6.42 23.08
N ALA A 40 -25.63 -7.66 22.66
CA ALA A 40 -24.99 -8.20 21.48
C ALA A 40 -25.50 -7.35 20.31
N ASN A 41 -24.71 -6.36 19.89
CA ASN A 41 -24.88 -5.81 18.56
C ASN A 41 -24.61 -6.97 17.60
N GLY A 42 -25.68 -7.53 17.05
CA GLY A 42 -25.64 -8.53 15.99
C GLY A 42 -25.12 -7.92 14.69
N ALA A 43 -23.85 -7.56 14.68
CA ALA A 43 -23.11 -7.46 13.43
C ALA A 43 -22.85 -8.89 12.97
N GLU A 44 -23.29 -9.23 11.76
CA GLU A 44 -22.86 -10.48 11.14
C GLU A 44 -21.32 -10.53 11.10
N PRO A 45 -20.70 -11.72 11.21
CA PRO A 45 -19.26 -11.85 11.06
C PRO A 45 -18.85 -11.26 9.71
N VAL A 46 -18.14 -10.13 9.73
CA VAL A 46 -17.51 -9.60 8.52
C VAL A 46 -16.55 -10.66 8.03
N ASP A 47 -16.63 -11.00 6.74
CA ASP A 47 -15.63 -11.84 6.11
C ASP A 47 -14.25 -11.22 6.33
N SER A 48 -13.47 -11.82 7.23
CA SER A 48 -12.17 -11.29 7.61
C SER A 48 -11.15 -11.35 6.47
N PHE A 49 -11.46 -12.04 5.37
CA PHE A 49 -10.61 -12.12 4.21
C PHE A 49 -11.47 -12.29 2.93
N PRO A 50 -12.06 -11.19 2.41
CA PRO A 50 -13.05 -11.26 1.33
C PRO A 50 -12.46 -11.46 -0.06
N TRP A 51 -11.14 -11.59 -0.15
CA TRP A 51 -10.44 -11.74 -1.41
C TRP A 51 -10.42 -13.21 -1.81
N ASP A 52 -10.70 -13.49 -3.09
CA ASP A 52 -10.59 -14.82 -3.69
C ASP A 52 -9.12 -15.25 -3.87
N PHE A 53 -8.38 -15.32 -2.76
CA PHE A 53 -7.00 -15.75 -2.63
C PHE A 53 -6.93 -16.85 -1.57
N PRO A 54 -6.03 -17.84 -1.68
CA PRO A 54 -6.05 -18.97 -0.76
C PRO A 54 -5.80 -18.52 0.70
N GLN A 55 -6.71 -18.91 1.58
CA GLN A 55 -6.68 -18.54 3.00
C GLN A 55 -5.64 -19.34 3.81
N ASP A 56 -5.17 -20.46 3.25
CA ASP A 56 -4.12 -21.31 3.83
C ASP A 56 -2.70 -20.87 3.44
N PHE A 57 -2.55 -19.68 2.85
CA PHE A 57 -1.26 -19.11 2.48
C PHE A 57 -0.37 -18.94 3.72
N THR A 58 0.88 -19.39 3.58
CA THR A 58 1.91 -19.24 4.62
C THR A 58 3.18 -18.65 4.05
N LEU A 59 3.75 -17.67 4.73
CA LEU A 59 5.07 -17.14 4.44
C LEU A 59 6.14 -18.15 4.88
N LYS A 60 7.25 -18.15 4.15
CA LYS A 60 8.43 -18.94 4.50
C LYS A 60 9.37 -18.09 5.34
N ASP A 61 10.03 -18.74 6.30
CA ASP A 61 11.15 -18.18 7.05
C ASP A 61 10.85 -16.85 7.77
N VAL A 62 9.59 -16.68 8.22
CA VAL A 62 9.20 -15.54 9.05
C VAL A 62 9.41 -15.85 10.52
N GLU A 63 9.98 -14.90 11.26
CA GLU A 63 10.35 -15.07 12.66
C GLU A 63 9.90 -13.90 13.53
N VAL A 64 9.80 -14.16 14.84
CA VAL A 64 9.50 -13.13 15.85
C VAL A 64 10.60 -12.06 15.85
N GLY A 65 10.19 -10.80 15.93
CA GLY A 65 11.07 -9.64 15.88
C GLY A 65 11.45 -9.18 14.47
N GLN A 66 11.05 -9.91 13.43
CA GLN A 66 11.28 -9.49 12.06
C GLN A 66 10.43 -8.27 11.68
N THR A 67 11.00 -7.36 10.90
CA THR A 67 10.25 -6.26 10.29
C THR A 67 9.52 -6.76 9.04
N VAL A 68 8.25 -6.40 8.95
CA VAL A 68 7.36 -6.77 7.84
C VAL A 68 6.56 -5.56 7.38
N LEU A 69 6.07 -5.59 6.15
CA LEU A 69 5.02 -4.68 5.69
C LEU A 69 3.66 -5.34 5.81
N SER A 70 2.68 -4.65 6.39
CA SER A 70 1.30 -5.15 6.44
C SER A 70 0.29 -4.02 6.64
N PRO A 71 -0.99 -4.23 6.29
CA PRO A 71 -2.06 -3.28 6.53
C PRO A 71 -2.63 -3.35 7.97
N ALA A 72 -1.90 -3.91 8.93
CA ALA A 72 -2.42 -4.34 10.24
C ALA A 72 -3.33 -3.31 10.94
N ALA A 73 -2.88 -2.07 11.08
CA ALA A 73 -3.63 -1.02 11.77
C ALA A 73 -4.99 -0.74 11.11
N PHE A 74 -5.05 -0.71 9.78
CA PHE A 74 -6.27 -0.42 9.03
C PHE A 74 -7.16 -1.65 8.90
N TYR A 75 -6.55 -2.82 8.71
CA TYR A 75 -7.23 -4.11 8.68
C TYR A 75 -7.95 -4.39 10.02
N GLY A 76 -7.22 -4.33 11.14
CA GLY A 76 -7.79 -4.54 12.47
C GLY A 76 -8.84 -3.49 12.82
N GLY A 77 -8.61 -2.22 12.46
CA GLY A 77 -9.57 -1.15 12.65
C GLY A 77 -10.85 -1.33 11.82
N ALA A 78 -10.75 -1.75 10.57
CA ALA A 78 -11.90 -2.01 9.70
C ALA A 78 -12.74 -3.17 10.22
N LEU A 79 -12.10 -4.27 10.64
CA LEU A 79 -12.78 -5.39 11.30
C LEU A 79 -13.53 -4.95 12.56
N GLN A 80 -12.89 -4.15 13.41
CA GLN A 80 -13.51 -3.64 14.65
C GLN A 80 -14.74 -2.77 14.36
N ARG A 81 -14.72 -2.02 13.25
CA ARG A 81 -15.83 -1.15 12.84
C ARG A 81 -16.89 -1.85 11.99
N GLY A 82 -16.68 -3.12 11.61
CA GLY A 82 -17.59 -3.84 10.74
C GLY A 82 -17.57 -3.38 9.29
N GLU A 83 -16.45 -2.81 8.82
CA GLU A 83 -16.31 -2.26 7.47
C GLU A 83 -16.04 -3.35 6.44
N SER A 84 -16.48 -3.12 5.19
CA SER A 84 -16.15 -3.98 4.06
C SER A 84 -14.67 -3.87 3.72
N LEU A 85 -13.89 -4.92 3.99
CA LEU A 85 -12.46 -4.95 3.70
C LEU A 85 -12.14 -4.82 2.21
N SER A 86 -13.04 -5.23 1.32
CA SER A 86 -12.87 -5.08 -0.14
C SER A 86 -13.08 -3.64 -0.63
N GLU A 87 -13.74 -2.80 0.16
CA GLU A 87 -14.01 -1.38 -0.16
C GLU A 87 -13.14 -0.43 0.67
N THR A 88 -12.47 -0.96 1.70
CA THR A 88 -11.63 -0.17 2.61
C THR A 88 -10.24 0.03 2.02
N LEU A 89 -9.71 1.25 2.15
CA LEU A 89 -8.31 1.52 1.88
C LEU A 89 -7.47 0.92 3.01
N LEU A 90 -6.49 0.10 2.64
CA LEU A 90 -5.64 -0.62 3.59
C LEU A 90 -4.18 -0.21 3.43
N PRO A 91 -3.78 1.03 3.83
CA PRO A 91 -2.39 1.45 3.79
C PRO A 91 -1.45 0.45 4.46
N ILE A 92 -0.35 0.16 3.78
CA ILE A 92 0.60 -0.88 4.19
C ILE A 92 1.79 -0.23 4.87
N TYR A 93 1.97 -0.48 6.17
CA TYR A 93 3.03 0.12 7.00
C TYR A 93 4.02 -0.93 7.50
N SER A 94 5.17 -0.47 7.99
CA SER A 94 6.14 -1.34 8.66
C SER A 94 5.64 -1.73 10.05
N ASN A 95 5.66 -3.02 10.37
CA ASN A 95 5.33 -3.56 11.68
C ASN A 95 6.39 -4.56 12.13
N THR A 96 6.40 -4.87 13.42
CA THR A 96 7.28 -5.90 14.01
C THR A 96 6.47 -7.15 14.32
N VAL A 97 6.95 -8.32 13.92
CA VAL A 97 6.30 -9.61 14.22
C VAL A 97 6.43 -9.92 15.72
N LYS A 98 5.31 -10.24 16.36
CA LYS A 98 5.21 -10.61 17.78
C LYS A 98 5.00 -12.12 17.96
N ALA A 99 4.24 -12.74 17.08
CA ALA A 99 4.05 -14.19 17.04
C ALA A 99 3.79 -14.69 15.62
N VAL A 100 4.19 -15.93 15.35
CA VAL A 100 3.96 -16.61 14.07
C VAL A 100 2.89 -17.68 14.28
N GLY A 101 1.70 -17.45 13.73
CA GLY A 101 0.60 -18.41 13.72
C GLY A 101 0.67 -19.34 12.50
N LYS A 102 -0.31 -20.25 12.39
CA LYS A 102 -0.38 -21.18 11.25
C LYS A 102 -0.62 -20.46 9.92
N TYR A 103 -1.57 -19.52 9.89
CA TYR A 103 -1.97 -18.75 8.70
C TYR A 103 -1.99 -17.23 8.93
N THR A 104 -1.72 -16.80 10.16
CA THR A 104 -1.70 -15.41 10.57
C THR A 104 -0.35 -15.06 11.18
N LEU A 105 -0.04 -13.77 11.26
CA LEU A 105 1.01 -13.21 12.09
C LEU A 105 0.37 -12.23 13.06
N THR A 106 0.80 -12.30 14.31
CA THR A 106 0.54 -11.24 15.28
C THR A 106 1.62 -10.20 15.09
N VAL A 107 1.24 -8.95 14.82
CA VAL A 107 2.19 -7.83 14.71
C VAL A 107 1.88 -6.75 15.73
N GLU A 108 2.90 -5.98 16.10
CA GLU A 108 2.76 -4.83 16.99
C GLU A 108 1.83 -3.79 16.37
N GLY A 109 0.79 -3.38 17.11
CA GLY A 109 -0.11 -2.31 16.72
C GLY A 109 -0.15 -1.17 17.74
N MET A 110 -0.55 0.01 17.28
CA MET A 110 -0.59 1.23 18.11
C MET A 110 -1.55 1.13 19.30
N HIS A 111 -2.58 0.28 19.20
CA HIS A 111 -3.62 0.08 20.21
C HIS A 111 -3.70 -1.35 20.74
N GLY A 112 -2.60 -2.11 20.58
CA GLY A 112 -2.54 -3.53 20.90
C GLY A 112 -2.09 -4.33 19.69
N ASP A 113 -1.69 -5.57 19.97
CA ASP A 113 -1.26 -6.52 18.95
C ASP A 113 -2.42 -6.89 18.02
N ILE A 114 -2.12 -7.06 16.73
CA ILE A 114 -3.11 -7.32 15.69
C ILE A 114 -2.74 -8.59 14.94
N ASP A 115 -3.68 -9.52 14.85
CA ASP A 115 -3.56 -10.70 14.00
C ASP A 115 -3.94 -10.36 12.56
N VAL A 116 -3.01 -10.63 11.63
CA VAL A 116 -3.18 -10.36 10.20
C VAL A 116 -2.93 -11.64 9.41
N PRO A 117 -3.77 -11.97 8.42
CA PRO A 117 -3.50 -13.08 7.50
C PRO A 117 -2.12 -12.94 6.85
N GLN A 118 -1.35 -14.03 6.80
CA GLN A 118 0.00 -14.05 6.22
C GLN A 118 0.00 -13.60 4.75
N ALA A 119 -1.10 -13.82 4.03
CA ALA A 119 -1.29 -13.33 2.66
C ALA A 119 -1.19 -11.80 2.53
N LEU A 120 -1.50 -11.03 3.58
CA LEU A 120 -1.41 -9.57 3.59
C LEU A 120 -0.06 -9.04 4.07
N VAL A 121 0.89 -9.92 4.38
CA VAL A 121 2.17 -9.54 4.97
C VAL A 121 3.32 -9.78 4.00
N VAL A 122 4.23 -8.81 3.89
CA VAL A 122 5.47 -8.94 3.12
C VAL A 122 6.67 -8.86 4.07
N PRO A 123 7.40 -9.97 4.28
CA PRO A 123 8.53 -9.97 5.18
C PRO A 123 9.80 -9.41 4.53
N PHE A 124 10.63 -8.73 5.33
CA PHE A 124 11.95 -8.32 4.88
C PHE A 124 13.03 -9.33 5.30
N PRO A 125 13.82 -9.85 4.35
CA PRO A 125 14.94 -10.72 4.65
C PRO A 125 16.02 -9.99 5.47
N LYS A 126 16.74 -10.74 6.30
CA LYS A 126 17.87 -10.24 7.08
C LYS A 126 19.14 -10.13 6.25
N ASP A 127 19.99 -9.18 6.62
CA ASP A 127 21.35 -8.98 6.12
C ASP A 127 21.46 -8.84 4.59
N VAL A 128 20.38 -8.38 3.95
CA VAL A 128 20.38 -8.13 2.51
C VAL A 128 21.23 -6.90 2.21
N LYS A 129 22.06 -7.06 1.19
CA LYS A 129 22.92 -6.01 0.63
C LYS A 129 22.32 -5.52 -0.67
N ALA A 130 22.41 -4.23 -0.92
CA ALA A 130 22.06 -3.63 -2.20
C ALA A 130 23.24 -2.89 -2.81
N GLN A 131 23.23 -2.79 -4.13
CA GLN A 131 24.23 -2.08 -4.94
C GLN A 131 23.60 -0.87 -5.60
N ASN A 132 24.42 0.11 -5.99
CA ASN A 132 23.95 1.30 -6.69
C ASN A 132 23.16 0.94 -7.96
N GLY A 133 21.95 1.48 -8.09
CA GLY A 133 21.02 1.15 -9.17
C GLY A 133 20.07 -0.03 -8.91
N ASP A 134 20.25 -0.80 -7.84
CA ASP A 134 19.25 -1.81 -7.44
C ASP A 134 17.91 -1.14 -7.13
N VAL A 135 16.82 -1.82 -7.52
CA VAL A 135 15.47 -1.44 -7.12
C VAL A 135 15.05 -2.28 -5.92
N LEU A 136 14.49 -1.62 -4.91
CA LEU A 136 14.14 -2.20 -3.63
C LEU A 136 12.64 -2.06 -3.38
N LEU A 137 12.05 -3.04 -2.68
CA LEU A 137 10.82 -2.82 -1.91
C LEU A 137 11.21 -2.46 -0.47
N THR A 138 10.59 -1.42 0.08
CA THR A 138 10.80 -0.91 1.43
C THR A 138 9.55 -0.12 1.89
N TRP A 139 9.70 0.76 2.87
CA TRP A 139 8.76 1.83 3.18
C TRP A 139 9.49 3.17 3.25
N TRP A 140 8.73 4.26 3.31
CA TRP A 140 9.30 5.60 3.54
C TRP A 140 9.86 5.72 4.97
N GLN A 141 11.18 5.80 5.14
CA GLN A 141 11.86 5.56 6.42
C GLN A 141 11.63 6.67 7.46
N SER A 142 11.51 7.92 7.02
CA SER A 142 11.17 9.09 7.84
C SER A 142 9.66 9.32 7.93
N GLY A 143 8.86 8.40 7.38
CA GLY A 143 7.41 8.43 7.46
C GLY A 143 6.83 7.03 7.48
N GLN A 144 5.80 6.80 6.68
CA GLN A 144 5.05 5.54 6.64
C GLN A 144 4.65 5.22 5.19
N GLY A 145 4.24 3.97 4.96
CA GLY A 145 3.71 3.53 3.66
C GLY A 145 4.73 2.74 2.86
N LEU A 146 4.26 1.64 2.27
CA LEU A 146 4.97 0.84 1.29
C LEU A 146 5.54 1.74 0.19
N GLN A 147 6.80 1.49 -0.15
CA GLN A 147 7.52 2.22 -1.19
C GLN A 147 8.41 1.26 -1.98
N ARG A 148 8.56 1.53 -3.26
CA ARG A 148 9.68 1.06 -4.05
C ARG A 148 10.71 2.18 -4.15
N ALA A 149 11.99 1.84 -4.16
CA ALA A 149 13.07 2.82 -4.20
C ALA A 149 14.21 2.33 -5.08
N ILE A 150 15.03 3.24 -5.60
CA ILE A 150 16.28 2.91 -6.29
C ILE A 150 17.47 3.33 -5.43
N VAL A 151 18.49 2.48 -5.35
CA VAL A 151 19.74 2.80 -4.63
C VAL A 151 20.53 3.83 -5.40
N VAL A 152 20.96 4.89 -4.70
CA VAL A 152 21.73 6.01 -5.26
C VAL A 152 23.11 6.18 -4.62
N ASP A 153 23.35 5.51 -3.49
CA ASP A 153 24.64 5.45 -2.78
C ASP A 153 24.68 4.13 -1.98
N ASP A 154 25.60 3.24 -2.35
CA ASP A 154 25.81 1.92 -1.76
C ASP A 154 27.10 1.81 -0.93
N THR A 155 27.67 2.94 -0.51
CA THR A 155 28.83 2.98 0.39
C THR A 155 28.61 2.16 1.67
N LYS A 156 27.36 2.05 2.12
CA LYS A 156 26.90 1.13 3.17
C LYS A 156 25.85 0.17 2.61
N GLN A 157 26.27 -0.99 2.12
CA GLN A 157 25.36 -1.92 1.40
C GLN A 157 24.18 -2.46 2.23
N LEU A 158 24.29 -2.52 3.57
CA LEU A 158 23.21 -2.96 4.47
C LEU A 158 22.24 -1.82 4.85
N THR A 159 22.64 -0.58 4.60
CA THR A 159 21.89 0.65 4.89
C THR A 159 22.13 1.65 3.76
N PRO A 160 21.77 1.30 2.51
CA PRO A 160 22.05 2.13 1.35
C PRO A 160 21.22 3.42 1.40
N LYS A 161 21.65 4.46 0.69
CA LYS A 161 20.77 5.61 0.44
C LYS A 161 19.98 5.42 -0.85
N VAL A 162 18.75 5.91 -0.83
CA VAL A 162 17.80 5.67 -1.93
C VAL A 162 17.12 6.94 -2.43
N CYS A 163 16.51 6.82 -3.60
CA CYS A 163 15.47 7.72 -4.08
C CYS A 163 14.16 6.93 -4.19
N TYR A 164 13.11 7.39 -3.50
CA TYR A 164 11.80 6.74 -3.55
C TYR A 164 11.16 6.90 -4.91
N LEU A 165 10.60 5.81 -5.43
CA LEU A 165 10.03 5.73 -6.77
C LEU A 165 8.53 6.00 -6.81
N ASP A 166 7.80 5.78 -5.71
CA ASP A 166 6.34 5.91 -5.69
C ASP A 166 5.87 7.27 -5.15
N LEU A 167 6.78 8.08 -4.60
CA LEU A 167 6.54 9.45 -4.17
C LEU A 167 6.60 10.43 -5.36
N ASP A 168 5.88 11.55 -5.22
CA ASP A 168 5.83 12.63 -6.22
C ASP A 168 7.23 13.20 -6.52
N TYR A 169 7.68 13.06 -7.76
CA TYR A 169 8.95 13.60 -8.22
C TYR A 169 8.73 14.70 -9.25
N ARG A 170 9.34 15.86 -9.00
CA ARG A 170 9.21 17.02 -9.88
C ARG A 170 10.57 17.47 -10.39
N THR A 171 10.60 17.90 -11.65
CA THR A 171 11.83 18.30 -12.33
C THR A 171 12.42 19.61 -11.82
N ASP A 172 11.61 20.42 -11.14
CA ASP A 172 12.03 21.65 -10.47
C ASP A 172 12.61 21.40 -9.07
N GLY A 173 12.72 20.13 -8.65
CA GLY A 173 13.28 19.75 -7.35
C GLY A 173 12.33 19.93 -6.17
N ARG A 174 11.07 20.33 -6.39
CA ARG A 174 10.10 20.61 -5.29
C ARG A 174 9.12 19.47 -5.02
N GLY A 175 9.29 18.31 -5.68
CA GLY A 175 8.46 17.13 -5.43
C GLY A 175 8.76 16.51 -4.08
N PHE A 176 7.78 15.79 -3.53
CA PHE A 176 7.94 15.13 -2.24
C PHE A 176 9.12 14.14 -2.25
N ALA A 177 9.27 13.34 -3.31
CA ALA A 177 10.42 12.46 -3.53
C ALA A 177 11.76 13.21 -3.60
N ASN A 178 11.78 14.45 -4.11
CA ASN A 178 12.99 15.26 -4.19
C ASN A 178 13.49 15.65 -2.80
N ASN A 179 12.57 15.99 -1.89
CA ASN A 179 12.88 16.38 -0.51
C ASN A 179 13.39 15.21 0.34
N HIS A 180 13.08 13.98 -0.06
CA HIS A 180 13.49 12.73 0.58
C HIS A 180 14.50 11.94 -0.28
N ALA A 181 15.18 12.61 -1.20
CA ALA A 181 16.23 11.98 -1.98
C ALA A 181 17.48 11.76 -1.12
N ASN A 182 18.13 10.61 -1.29
CA ASN A 182 19.31 10.16 -0.52
C ASN A 182 19.01 9.81 0.95
N GLU A 183 17.79 9.36 1.24
CA GLU A 183 17.45 8.86 2.57
C GLU A 183 18.14 7.51 2.84
N GLU A 184 18.80 7.37 3.99
CA GLU A 184 19.50 6.15 4.39
C GLU A 184 18.50 5.12 4.94
N LEU A 185 18.48 3.93 4.35
CA LEU A 185 17.63 2.84 4.83
C LEU A 185 18.14 2.23 6.14
N LYS A 186 17.22 1.76 6.97
CA LYS A 186 17.55 0.98 8.17
C LYS A 186 18.07 -0.42 7.76
N PRO A 187 18.87 -1.10 8.60
CA PRO A 187 19.19 -2.50 8.35
C PRO A 187 17.92 -3.35 8.35
N ASN A 188 17.91 -4.44 7.55
CA ASN A 188 16.78 -5.39 7.46
C ASN A 188 15.44 -4.72 7.09
N SER A 189 15.49 -3.61 6.34
CA SER A 189 14.33 -2.77 6.03
C SER A 189 13.90 -2.84 4.56
N PHE A 190 14.47 -3.76 3.79
CA PHE A 190 14.24 -3.85 2.36
C PHE A 190 14.46 -5.25 1.81
N LYS A 191 13.91 -5.48 0.61
CA LYS A 191 14.29 -6.59 -0.28
C LYS A 191 14.69 -6.02 -1.64
N VAL A 192 15.69 -6.64 -2.27
CA VAL A 192 16.07 -6.30 -3.65
C VAL A 192 15.08 -6.95 -4.61
N LEU A 193 14.54 -6.18 -5.55
CA LEU A 193 13.68 -6.65 -6.62
C LEU A 193 14.51 -7.02 -7.84
N LYS A 194 14.23 -8.17 -8.44
CA LYS A 194 14.94 -8.66 -9.63
C LYS A 194 14.05 -8.59 -10.86
N ASN A 195 14.67 -8.25 -11.99
CA ASN A 195 13.98 -8.11 -13.26
C ASN A 195 13.35 -9.46 -13.67
N GLY A 196 12.09 -9.44 -14.09
CA GLY A 196 11.37 -10.65 -14.53
C GLY A 196 10.81 -11.54 -13.42
N GLU A 197 11.04 -11.23 -12.14
CA GLU A 197 10.50 -12.00 -11.02
C GLU A 197 9.11 -11.53 -10.59
N TRP A 198 8.15 -12.45 -10.56
CA TRP A 198 6.84 -12.24 -9.95
C TRP A 198 6.97 -12.41 -8.44
N THR A 199 7.26 -11.32 -7.72
CA THR A 199 7.50 -11.34 -6.28
C THR A 199 6.88 -10.12 -5.61
N SER A 200 6.70 -10.14 -4.29
CA SER A 200 6.18 -9.00 -3.54
C SER A 200 6.96 -7.72 -3.86
N GLY A 201 6.28 -6.62 -4.14
CA GLY A 201 6.87 -5.35 -4.55
C GLY A 201 7.09 -5.20 -6.06
N ALA A 202 7.01 -6.28 -6.84
CA ALA A 202 7.08 -6.18 -8.29
C ALA A 202 5.84 -5.49 -8.87
N SER A 203 6.05 -4.70 -9.92
CA SER A 203 5.01 -3.90 -10.57
C SER A 203 4.31 -4.70 -11.66
N VAL A 204 2.99 -4.62 -11.69
CA VAL A 204 2.19 -5.24 -12.74
C VAL A 204 1.21 -4.24 -13.35
N ALA A 205 0.96 -4.38 -14.64
CA ALA A 205 -0.23 -3.84 -15.28
C ALA A 205 -1.31 -4.92 -15.22
N VAL A 206 -2.48 -4.59 -14.71
CA VAL A 206 -3.63 -5.48 -14.58
C VAL A 206 -4.69 -5.04 -15.58
N GLU A 207 -5.16 -5.96 -16.40
CA GLU A 207 -6.30 -5.71 -17.27
C GLU A 207 -7.58 -5.67 -16.43
N ASP A 208 -8.26 -4.53 -16.46
CA ASP A 208 -9.55 -4.34 -15.81
C ASP A 208 -10.47 -3.54 -16.75
N ASN A 209 -11.56 -4.17 -17.19
CA ASN A 209 -12.62 -3.55 -17.98
C ASN A 209 -12.19 -2.85 -19.29
N GLY A 210 -11.09 -3.32 -19.90
CA GLY A 210 -10.53 -2.71 -21.12
C GLY A 210 -9.56 -1.55 -20.82
N LEU A 211 -9.07 -1.47 -19.58
CA LEU A 211 -7.99 -0.56 -19.18
C LEU A 211 -6.87 -1.34 -18.51
N TRP A 212 -5.62 -0.90 -18.70
CA TRP A 212 -4.48 -1.39 -17.95
C TRP A 212 -4.29 -0.51 -16.71
N LYS A 213 -4.51 -1.06 -15.52
CA LYS A 213 -4.28 -0.39 -14.22
C LYS A 213 -2.93 -0.79 -13.63
N SER A 214 -2.27 0.13 -12.91
CA SER A 214 -1.01 -0.17 -12.22
C SER A 214 -1.28 -0.74 -10.82
N ALA A 215 -0.60 -1.82 -10.47
CA ALA A 215 -0.64 -2.42 -9.15
C ALA A 215 0.74 -2.98 -8.74
N ILE A 216 0.89 -3.25 -7.45
CA ILE A 216 2.06 -3.85 -6.83
C ILE A 216 1.65 -5.21 -6.25
N ILE A 217 2.45 -6.25 -6.51
CA ILE A 217 2.22 -7.58 -5.94
C ILE A 217 2.48 -7.53 -4.42
N LEU A 218 1.53 -7.98 -3.61
CA LEU A 218 1.73 -8.25 -2.18
C LEU A 218 2.23 -9.67 -1.99
N ASN A 219 1.47 -10.65 -2.49
CA ASN A 219 1.81 -12.07 -2.44
C ASN A 219 1.21 -12.80 -3.64
N MET A 220 1.63 -14.05 -3.84
CA MET A 220 1.11 -14.90 -4.90
C MET A 220 1.03 -16.37 -4.47
N GLN A 221 0.06 -17.10 -5.00
CA GLN A 221 -0.06 -18.54 -4.83
C GLN A 221 -0.66 -19.16 -6.08
N GLY A 222 0.09 -20.08 -6.71
CA GLY A 222 -0.24 -20.58 -8.04
C GLY A 222 -0.33 -19.44 -9.05
N ASP A 223 -1.46 -19.36 -9.75
CA ASP A 223 -1.74 -18.30 -10.74
C ASP A 223 -2.42 -17.07 -10.14
N LYS A 224 -2.75 -17.06 -8.84
CA LYS A 224 -3.40 -15.91 -8.21
C LYS A 224 -2.38 -14.93 -7.63
N LEU A 225 -2.60 -13.66 -7.91
CA LEU A 225 -1.83 -12.54 -7.38
C LEU A 225 -2.70 -11.72 -6.45
N LEU A 226 -2.24 -11.48 -5.23
CA LEU A 226 -2.80 -10.48 -4.34
C LEU A 226 -2.08 -9.16 -4.59
N LEU A 227 -2.83 -8.10 -4.87
CA LEU A 227 -2.32 -6.84 -5.41
C LEU A 227 -2.77 -5.66 -4.56
N THR A 228 -1.94 -4.62 -4.48
CA THR A 228 -2.33 -3.29 -3.98
C THR A 228 -2.20 -2.25 -5.09
N ASP A 229 -3.16 -1.34 -5.20
CA ASP A 229 -3.07 -0.17 -6.07
C ASP A 229 -2.48 1.06 -5.33
N ALA A 230 -2.35 2.18 -6.04
CA ALA A 230 -1.84 3.43 -5.47
C ALA A 230 -2.78 4.06 -4.41
N GLY A 231 -4.06 3.66 -4.37
CA GLY A 231 -5.01 4.04 -3.33
C GLY A 231 -4.93 3.14 -2.10
N ASN A 232 -4.18 2.04 -2.15
CA ASN A 232 -4.16 0.94 -1.18
C ASN A 232 -5.45 0.10 -1.17
N HIS A 233 -6.13 -0.02 -2.31
CA HIS A 233 -7.13 -1.07 -2.47
C HIS A 233 -6.43 -2.41 -2.70
N ILE A 234 -6.85 -3.42 -1.94
CA ILE A 234 -6.38 -4.79 -2.13
C ILE A 234 -7.35 -5.51 -3.09
N THR A 235 -6.78 -6.18 -4.09
CA THR A 235 -7.54 -6.94 -5.09
C THR A 235 -6.83 -8.24 -5.42
N VAL A 236 -7.53 -9.16 -6.08
CA VAL A 236 -6.95 -10.38 -6.62
C VAL A 236 -7.10 -10.38 -8.13
N ALA A 237 -6.04 -10.79 -8.82
CA ALA A 237 -6.08 -11.04 -10.24
C ALA A 237 -5.39 -12.37 -10.58
N GLU A 238 -5.89 -13.01 -11.64
CA GLU A 238 -5.17 -14.10 -12.30
C GLU A 238 -3.93 -13.54 -12.98
N LYS A 239 -2.80 -14.23 -12.85
CA LYS A 239 -1.52 -13.86 -13.46
C LYS A 239 -1.62 -13.69 -14.97
N SER A 240 -2.51 -14.43 -15.64
CA SER A 240 -2.79 -14.32 -17.07
C SER A 240 -3.40 -12.97 -17.48
N LYS A 241 -4.09 -12.28 -16.57
CA LYS A 241 -4.64 -10.92 -16.76
C LYS A 241 -3.63 -9.82 -16.38
N CYS A 242 -2.43 -10.21 -15.99
CA CYS A 242 -1.39 -9.29 -15.57
C CYS A 242 -0.20 -9.32 -16.55
N LYS A 243 0.45 -8.17 -16.70
CA LYS A 243 1.76 -8.05 -17.33
C LYS A 243 2.75 -7.55 -16.29
N LEU A 244 3.79 -8.33 -16.04
CA LEU A 244 4.91 -7.90 -15.20
C LEU A 244 5.68 -6.78 -15.92
N LEU A 245 5.93 -5.68 -15.22
CA LEU A 245 6.73 -4.60 -15.77
C LEU A 245 8.22 -4.87 -15.53
N PRO A 246 9.08 -4.55 -16.51
CA PRO A 246 10.52 -4.71 -16.35
C PRO A 246 11.08 -3.68 -15.37
N ILE A 247 12.10 -4.09 -14.62
CA ILE A 247 12.93 -3.19 -13.81
C ILE A 247 14.06 -2.62 -14.67
N GLU A 248 14.66 -3.46 -15.52
CA GLU A 248 15.75 -3.02 -16.38
C GLU A 248 15.26 -2.10 -17.50
N LEU A 249 15.85 -0.92 -17.57
CA LEU A 249 15.47 0.09 -18.55
C LEU A 249 16.24 -0.13 -19.84
N ASN A 250 15.54 -0.59 -20.87
CA ASN A 250 16.04 -0.56 -22.25
C ASN A 250 15.26 0.47 -23.06
N TYR A 251 15.10 1.68 -22.48
CA TYR A 251 14.43 2.83 -23.07
C TYR A 251 15.44 3.85 -23.57
N ASN A 252 15.20 4.36 -24.77
CA ASN A 252 15.94 5.46 -25.38
C ASN A 252 15.00 6.64 -25.62
N GLU A 253 15.56 7.85 -25.73
CA GLU A 253 14.79 9.02 -26.16
C GLU A 253 14.19 8.76 -27.55
N GLY A 254 12.92 9.12 -27.71
CA GLY A 254 12.14 8.86 -28.91
C GLY A 254 11.35 7.55 -28.91
N ASP A 255 11.62 6.61 -28.00
CA ASP A 255 10.83 5.38 -27.88
C ASP A 255 9.35 5.69 -27.62
N SER A 256 8.45 4.95 -28.28
CA SER A 256 7.02 4.91 -27.93
C SER A 256 6.78 3.86 -26.85
N VAL A 257 6.08 4.24 -25.78
CA VAL A 257 5.83 3.41 -24.60
C VAL A 257 4.41 3.60 -24.08
N PHE A 258 3.98 2.65 -23.26
CA PHE A 258 2.91 2.86 -22.30
C PHE A 258 3.49 3.46 -21.02
N ALA A 259 2.84 4.51 -20.49
CA ALA A 259 3.23 5.12 -19.22
C ALA A 259 2.01 5.32 -18.32
N LYS A 260 2.17 5.11 -17.02
CA LYS A 260 1.12 5.38 -16.04
C LYS A 260 0.88 6.89 -15.94
N ILE A 261 -0.30 7.35 -16.35
CA ILE A 261 -0.75 8.72 -16.17
C ILE A 261 -2.07 8.65 -15.39
N GLY A 262 -2.07 9.18 -14.16
CA GLY A 262 -3.15 8.92 -13.20
C GLY A 262 -3.11 7.47 -12.73
N HIS A 263 -4.23 6.75 -12.91
CA HIS A 263 -4.40 5.37 -12.43
C HIS A 263 -4.21 4.29 -13.51
N THR A 264 -4.02 4.68 -14.77
CA THR A 264 -3.97 3.76 -15.90
C THR A 264 -2.73 3.97 -16.77
N PHE A 265 -2.33 2.92 -17.48
CA PHE A 265 -1.31 3.00 -18.51
C PHE A 265 -1.90 3.59 -19.78
N GLN A 266 -1.34 4.71 -20.21
CA GLN A 266 -1.70 5.39 -21.45
C GLN A 266 -0.73 4.98 -22.57
N PRO A 267 -1.23 4.54 -23.73
CA PRO A 267 -0.39 4.21 -24.89
C PRO A 267 0.22 5.48 -25.51
N ASP A 268 1.10 5.29 -26.50
CA ASP A 268 1.64 6.35 -27.36
C ASP A 268 2.30 7.52 -26.60
N CYS A 269 2.90 7.21 -25.45
CA CYS A 269 3.74 8.15 -24.73
C CYS A 269 5.14 8.14 -25.35
N LYS A 270 5.71 9.30 -25.67
CA LYS A 270 7.06 9.40 -26.22
C LYS A 270 8.07 9.63 -25.11
N VAL A 271 9.11 8.80 -25.03
CA VAL A 271 10.22 9.03 -24.07
C VAL A 271 11.01 10.28 -24.48
N VAL A 272 11.10 11.24 -23.57
CA VAL A 272 11.85 12.49 -23.75
C VAL A 272 13.19 12.44 -23.04
N LYS A 273 13.26 11.78 -21.88
CA LYS A 273 14.49 11.65 -21.11
C LYS A 273 14.42 10.44 -20.18
N VAL A 274 15.53 9.75 -20.00
CA VAL A 274 15.69 8.68 -19.00
C VAL A 274 16.76 9.11 -18.00
N ASP A 275 16.37 9.31 -16.74
CA ASP A 275 17.28 9.53 -15.63
C ASP A 275 17.38 8.24 -14.80
N ARG A 276 18.31 7.38 -15.20
CA ARG A 276 18.54 6.07 -14.57
C ARG A 276 19.02 6.19 -13.15
N ARG A 277 19.73 7.28 -12.80
CA ARG A 277 20.33 7.46 -11.48
C ARG A 277 19.26 7.58 -10.39
N VAL A 278 18.12 8.20 -10.70
CA VAL A 278 17.00 8.36 -9.76
C VAL A 278 15.74 7.59 -10.20
N GLY A 279 15.88 6.70 -11.19
CA GLY A 279 14.79 5.86 -11.67
C GLY A 279 13.59 6.62 -12.23
N ARG A 280 13.84 7.71 -12.96
CA ARG A 280 12.79 8.57 -13.54
C ARG A 280 12.80 8.54 -15.05
N ILE A 281 11.61 8.50 -15.64
CA ILE A 281 11.42 8.64 -17.08
C ILE A 281 10.52 9.84 -17.31
N ARG A 282 10.98 10.76 -18.16
CA ARG A 282 10.14 11.84 -18.67
C ARG A 282 9.51 11.37 -19.97
N VAL A 283 8.19 11.44 -20.04
CA VAL A 283 7.43 11.11 -21.25
C VAL A 283 6.57 12.30 -21.68
N GLU A 284 6.25 12.37 -22.97
CA GLU A 284 5.33 13.33 -23.54
C GLU A 284 4.10 12.63 -24.12
N LYS A 285 2.91 13.17 -23.85
CA LYS A 285 1.65 12.77 -24.49
C LYS A 285 0.81 14.03 -24.70
N ASN A 286 0.30 14.22 -25.92
CA ASN A 286 -0.57 15.36 -26.28
C ASN A 286 0.03 16.73 -25.88
N ALA A 287 1.33 16.94 -26.18
CA ALA A 287 2.10 18.13 -25.79
C ALA A 287 2.21 18.39 -24.27
N GLN A 288 1.81 17.44 -23.43
CA GLN A 288 2.02 17.48 -21.98
C GLN A 288 3.17 16.57 -21.59
N THR A 289 4.01 17.06 -20.67
CA THR A 289 5.15 16.31 -20.13
C THR A 289 4.80 15.72 -18.77
N TYR A 290 5.10 14.45 -18.58
CA TYR A 290 4.97 13.74 -17.31
C TYR A 290 6.33 13.19 -16.89
N VAL A 291 6.59 13.19 -15.59
CA VAL A 291 7.71 12.44 -15.01
C VAL A 291 7.14 11.32 -14.18
N VAL A 292 7.51 10.10 -14.56
CA VAL A 292 6.98 8.87 -13.98
C VAL A 292 8.12 8.01 -13.44
N SER A 293 7.76 7.11 -12.54
CA SER A 293 8.65 6.04 -12.09
C SER A 293 9.05 5.18 -13.28
N MET A 294 10.30 4.72 -13.27
CA MET A 294 10.75 3.69 -14.20
C MET A 294 9.96 2.38 -14.11
N LEU A 295 9.32 2.14 -12.95
CA LEU A 295 8.46 1.00 -12.65
C LEU A 295 7.02 1.16 -13.13
N ASP A 296 6.72 2.30 -13.76
CA ASP A 296 5.40 2.70 -14.26
C ASP A 296 5.45 2.98 -15.79
N VAL A 297 6.40 2.36 -16.49
CA VAL A 297 6.59 2.46 -17.95
C VAL A 297 6.86 1.07 -18.55
N THR A 298 6.29 0.78 -19.72
CA THR A 298 6.56 -0.45 -20.48
C THR A 298 6.46 -0.23 -21.99
N LYS A 299 7.26 -0.95 -22.79
CA LYS A 299 7.13 -0.91 -24.27
C LYS A 299 5.92 -1.67 -24.79
N LYS A 300 5.44 -2.67 -24.03
CA LYS A 300 4.43 -3.62 -24.51
C LYS A 300 3.39 -3.87 -23.43
N LEU A 301 2.15 -3.61 -23.79
CA LEU A 301 0.94 -4.16 -23.20
C LEU A 301 0.11 -4.68 -24.37
N ASP A 302 -0.69 -5.72 -24.16
CA ASP A 302 -1.54 -6.23 -25.23
C ASP A 302 -2.56 -5.14 -25.62
N GLU A 303 -2.84 -4.99 -26.91
CA GLU A 303 -3.88 -4.09 -27.39
C GLU A 303 -5.22 -4.56 -26.84
N LEU A 304 -5.85 -3.72 -26.02
CA LEU A 304 -7.18 -4.03 -25.49
C LEU A 304 -8.22 -3.83 -26.61
N PRO A 305 -9.28 -4.66 -26.65
CA PRO A 305 -10.35 -4.49 -27.61
C PRO A 305 -10.88 -3.07 -27.54
N LYS A 306 -10.90 -2.34 -28.66
CA LYS A 306 -11.56 -1.04 -28.74
C LYS A 306 -13.06 -1.29 -28.57
N LYS A 307 -13.62 -0.81 -27.46
CA LYS A 307 -15.08 -0.76 -27.25
C LYS A 307 -15.70 0.35 -28.09
#